data_AF-A0A1E1K5H4-F1
#
_entry.id   AF-A0A1E1K5H4-F1
#
_cell.length_a   1.000
_cell.length_b   1.000
_cell.length_c   1.000
_cell.angle_alpha   90.00
_cell.angle_beta   90.00
_cell.angle_gamma   90.00
#
_symmetry.space_group_name_H-M   'P 1'
#
loop_
_entity.id
_entity.type
_entity.pdbx_description
1 polymer ?
#
loop_
_entity_poly.entity_id
_entity_poly.type
_entity_poly.pdbx_seq_one_letter_code
_entity_poly.pdbx_strand_id
1 'polypeptide(L)'
;MQIPHLLTAVSLLFSLATAAPPQPEPRLDAVDGLAAKGLINLEQYQKQVKSKCTVKNAVKRQEWNDLKSSDKKKYIAAVLCLQKKPSKSARGVAPGARSRYDDFVLVHVQQTMTIHATGNFLSWHRYFVWAYETALRDECGYKGYQPYWNWGRYASNPLLNPMVDGSDISLSGNGLKFNYTGVPLQGGPLPWDVIPPGAGGGCVTTGPFKNLEVRLGPLSATIPGVPVNPQADGLGYNPRCLRRDINPNAAAVTATNYTYDLITNPLHADIHWFQTVMQGQFEVHKWGVHTGGHYTIGGDPGGDFFTSPNDPIFFLHHGMIDRVWWIWQTQNLAARLKAVSGTITFFNDPPSRNATLNDNVDLGLLAPPVKLGSLLDTMGGLNGAFCYIYV
;
A
#
# COMPACT_ATOMS: atom_id res chain seq x y z
N MET A 1 22.11 -32.63 -73.53
CA MET A 1 22.19 -33.59 -72.41
C MET A 1 22.00 -32.76 -71.14
N GLN A 2 20.76 -32.64 -70.67
CA GLN A 2 20.37 -31.91 -69.46
C GLN A 2 20.43 -32.87 -68.26
N ILE A 3 21.06 -32.46 -67.16
CA ILE A 3 20.96 -33.12 -65.87
C ILE A 3 20.55 -32.06 -64.85
N PRO A 4 19.44 -32.22 -64.10
CA PRO A 4 18.93 -31.21 -63.19
C PRO A 4 19.57 -31.36 -61.79
N HIS A 5 19.81 -30.23 -61.13
CA HIS A 5 20.14 -30.19 -59.70
C HIS A 5 18.85 -30.26 -58.88
N LEU A 6 18.68 -31.34 -58.12
CA LEU A 6 17.67 -31.46 -57.07
C LEU A 6 18.25 -30.88 -55.77
N LEU A 7 17.69 -29.77 -55.29
CA LEU A 7 17.91 -29.24 -53.94
C LEU A 7 16.95 -29.95 -52.98
N THR A 8 17.46 -30.80 -52.11
CA THR A 8 16.73 -31.35 -50.96
C THR A 8 16.74 -30.34 -49.82
N ALA A 9 15.60 -29.71 -49.57
CA ALA A 9 15.38 -28.89 -48.38
C ALA A 9 15.20 -29.80 -47.15
N VAL A 10 16.10 -29.68 -46.17
CA VAL A 10 15.93 -30.29 -44.84
C VAL A 10 15.13 -29.31 -43.99
N SER A 11 13.86 -29.63 -43.75
CA SER A 11 12.96 -28.88 -42.88
C SER A 11 13.29 -29.18 -41.41
N LEU A 12 13.99 -28.27 -40.73
CA LEU A 12 14.10 -28.27 -39.27
C LEU A 12 12.75 -27.85 -38.67
N LEU A 13 11.99 -28.82 -38.18
CA LEU A 13 10.82 -28.62 -37.32
C LEU A 13 11.29 -28.08 -35.96
N PHE A 14 11.26 -26.75 -35.80
CA PHE A 14 11.28 -26.15 -34.47
C PHE A 14 9.97 -26.49 -33.76
N SER A 15 10.04 -27.37 -32.75
CA SER A 15 8.95 -27.50 -31.78
C SER A 15 8.88 -26.19 -31.00
N LEU A 16 7.87 -25.38 -31.31
CA LEU A 16 7.43 -24.32 -30.42
C LEU A 16 6.94 -25.01 -29.14
N ALA A 17 7.80 -25.06 -28.12
CA ALA A 17 7.37 -25.33 -26.76
C ALA A 17 6.36 -24.23 -26.41
N THR A 18 5.08 -24.57 -26.47
CA THR A 18 4.03 -23.74 -25.93
C THR A 18 4.30 -23.62 -24.44
N ALA A 19 4.74 -22.43 -24.01
CA ALA A 19 4.80 -22.13 -22.59
C ALA A 19 3.41 -22.42 -22.02
N ALA A 20 3.34 -23.33 -21.05
CA ALA A 20 2.11 -23.56 -20.33
C ALA A 20 1.60 -22.21 -19.81
N PRO A 21 0.29 -21.94 -19.87
CA PRO A 21 -0.25 -20.73 -19.27
C PRO A 21 0.23 -20.65 -17.81
N PRO A 22 0.62 -19.46 -17.33
CA PRO A 22 1.08 -19.30 -15.95
C PRO A 22 0.03 -19.94 -15.03
N GLN A 23 0.46 -20.90 -14.24
CA GLN A 23 -0.40 -21.50 -13.23
C GLN A 23 -0.90 -20.35 -12.33
N PRO A 24 -2.20 -20.29 -12.01
CA PRO A 24 -2.67 -19.31 -11.05
C PRO A 24 -1.90 -19.54 -9.74
N GLU A 25 -1.15 -18.53 -9.32
CA GLU A 25 -0.42 -18.53 -8.06
C GLU A 25 -1.37 -18.94 -6.93
N PRO A 26 -0.92 -19.76 -5.96
CA PRO A 26 -1.81 -20.35 -4.99
C PRO A 26 -2.54 -19.25 -4.24
N ARG A 27 -3.87 -19.40 -4.15
CA ARG A 27 -4.74 -18.45 -3.44
C ARG A 27 -4.30 -18.26 -1.98
N LEU A 28 -3.77 -19.30 -1.35
CA LEU A 28 -3.26 -19.24 0.02
C LEU A 28 -1.75 -19.43 0.05
N ASP A 29 -1.08 -18.67 0.90
CA ASP A 29 0.36 -18.70 1.08
C ASP A 29 0.78 -18.97 2.56
N ALA A 30 2.09 -19.00 2.82
CA ALA A 30 2.61 -19.28 4.17
C ALA A 30 2.23 -18.20 5.21
N VAL A 31 2.00 -16.96 4.77
CA VAL A 31 1.56 -15.85 5.63
C VAL A 31 0.08 -16.00 5.98
N ASP A 32 -0.75 -16.53 5.08
CA ASP A 32 -2.13 -16.93 5.39
C ASP A 32 -2.17 -18.01 6.49
N GLY A 33 -1.20 -18.92 6.50
CA GLY A 33 -1.02 -19.88 7.60
C GLY A 33 -0.75 -19.20 8.96
N LEU A 34 0.07 -18.15 8.98
CA LEU A 34 0.32 -17.35 10.19
C LEU A 34 -0.92 -16.55 10.63
N ALA A 35 -1.69 -16.03 9.68
CA ALA A 35 -2.97 -15.36 9.94
C ALA A 35 -3.98 -16.32 10.59
N ALA A 36 -4.11 -17.54 10.08
CA ALA A 36 -4.98 -18.57 10.64
C ALA A 36 -4.59 -18.94 12.08
N LYS A 37 -3.29 -19.10 12.35
CA LYS A 37 -2.76 -19.27 13.71
C LYS A 37 -3.07 -18.05 14.60
N GLY A 38 -2.90 -16.85 14.04
CA GLY A 38 -3.21 -15.60 14.72
C GLY A 38 -4.66 -15.49 15.18
N LEU A 39 -5.62 -15.97 14.35
CA LEU A 39 -7.04 -16.03 14.73
C LEU A 39 -7.27 -16.93 15.95
N ILE A 40 -6.64 -18.11 16.00
CA ILE A 40 -6.75 -19.02 17.15
C ILE A 40 -6.22 -18.34 18.43
N ASN A 41 -5.05 -17.70 18.34
CA ASN A 41 -4.47 -16.96 19.46
C ASN A 41 -5.37 -15.81 19.92
N LEU A 42 -5.99 -15.11 18.97
CA LEU A 42 -6.91 -14.01 19.24
C LEU A 42 -8.17 -14.51 19.95
N GLU A 43 -8.77 -15.61 19.51
CA GLU A 43 -9.92 -16.23 20.18
C GLU A 43 -9.58 -16.64 21.63
N GLN A 44 -8.37 -17.14 21.88
CA GLN A 44 -7.91 -17.46 23.23
C GLN A 44 -7.74 -16.20 24.09
N TYR A 45 -7.09 -15.16 23.56
CA TYR A 45 -6.91 -13.89 24.25
C TYR A 45 -8.26 -13.24 24.61
N GLN A 46 -9.26 -13.31 23.71
CA GLN A 46 -10.59 -12.77 23.95
C GLN A 46 -11.39 -13.49 25.05
N LYS A 47 -10.98 -14.68 25.50
CA LYS A 47 -11.54 -15.32 26.70
C LYS A 47 -11.12 -14.61 27.98
N GLN A 48 -10.00 -13.87 27.93
CA GLN A 48 -9.40 -13.20 29.09
C GLN A 48 -9.77 -11.71 29.16
N VAL A 49 -10.24 -11.13 28.05
CA VAL A 49 -10.55 -9.71 27.93
C VAL A 49 -12.01 -9.50 27.60
N LYS A 50 -12.70 -8.62 28.34
CA LYS A 50 -14.08 -8.25 28.03
C LYS A 50 -14.11 -7.23 26.88
N SER A 51 -14.46 -7.67 25.68
CA SER A 51 -14.71 -6.81 24.52
C SER A 51 -16.08 -7.11 23.90
N LYS A 52 -16.75 -6.07 23.39
CA LYS A 52 -17.97 -6.23 22.57
C LYS A 52 -17.64 -6.74 21.16
N CYS A 53 -16.39 -6.55 20.74
CA CYS A 53 -15.88 -7.11 19.51
C CYS A 53 -15.28 -8.50 19.75
N THR A 54 -15.65 -9.47 18.94
CA THR A 54 -15.26 -10.87 19.00
C THR A 54 -14.87 -11.35 17.60
N VAL A 55 -14.06 -12.40 17.48
CA VAL A 55 -13.76 -13.00 16.16
C VAL A 55 -15.03 -13.37 15.38
N LYS A 56 -16.13 -13.68 16.08
CA LYS A 56 -17.43 -14.03 15.46
C LYS A 56 -18.16 -12.85 14.82
N ASN A 57 -18.09 -11.66 15.41
CA ASN A 57 -18.81 -10.47 14.93
C ASN A 57 -17.90 -9.40 14.29
N ALA A 58 -16.58 -9.57 14.38
CA ALA A 58 -15.63 -8.71 13.70
C ALA A 58 -15.82 -8.76 12.19
N VAL A 59 -15.71 -7.59 11.57
CA VAL A 59 -15.80 -7.49 10.11
C VAL A 59 -14.56 -8.09 9.49
N LYS A 60 -14.72 -8.70 8.31
CA LYS A 60 -13.63 -9.40 7.61
C LYS A 60 -13.11 -8.51 6.50
N ARG A 61 -11.90 -7.98 6.65
CA ARG A 61 -11.15 -7.35 5.56
C ARG A 61 -10.53 -8.45 4.71
N GLN A 62 -10.73 -8.36 3.39
CA GLN A 62 -10.43 -9.44 2.45
C GLN A 62 -9.42 -9.00 1.41
N GLU A 63 -8.68 -9.97 0.87
CA GLU A 63 -7.78 -9.74 -0.25
C GLU A 63 -8.58 -9.32 -1.49
N TRP A 64 -8.07 -8.35 -2.26
CA TRP A 64 -8.77 -7.78 -3.42
C TRP A 64 -9.24 -8.82 -4.43
N ASN A 65 -8.39 -9.75 -4.83
CA ASN A 65 -8.66 -10.78 -5.82
C ASN A 65 -9.66 -11.84 -5.33
N ASP A 66 -9.85 -11.97 -4.02
CA ASP A 66 -10.88 -12.83 -3.42
C ASP A 66 -12.26 -12.18 -3.35
N LEU A 67 -12.36 -10.86 -3.55
CA LEU A 67 -13.65 -10.17 -3.63
C LEU A 67 -14.42 -10.56 -4.89
N LYS A 68 -15.75 -10.66 -4.73
CA LYS A 68 -16.67 -10.77 -5.88
C LYS A 68 -16.53 -9.54 -6.77
N SER A 69 -16.66 -9.71 -8.09
CA SER A 69 -16.63 -8.61 -9.05
C SER A 69 -17.63 -7.50 -8.73
N SER A 70 -18.82 -7.84 -8.20
CA SER A 70 -19.81 -6.87 -7.77
C SER A 70 -19.36 -6.03 -6.57
N ASP A 71 -18.59 -6.62 -5.65
CA ASP A 71 -18.07 -5.91 -4.47
C ASP A 71 -16.86 -5.03 -4.82
N LYS A 72 -16.01 -5.48 -5.75
CA LYS A 72 -14.97 -4.63 -6.37
C LYS A 72 -15.58 -3.38 -7.01
N LYS A 73 -16.64 -3.53 -7.81
CA LYS A 73 -17.36 -2.41 -8.43
C LYS A 73 -17.93 -1.43 -7.40
N LYS A 74 -18.49 -1.92 -6.29
CA LYS A 74 -19.00 -1.07 -5.21
C LYS A 74 -17.89 -0.29 -4.51
N TYR A 75 -16.73 -0.92 -4.27
CA TYR A 75 -15.56 -0.22 -3.72
C TYR A 75 -15.09 0.87 -4.68
N ILE A 76 -14.86 0.55 -5.96
CA ILE A 76 -14.45 1.49 -7.00
C ILE A 76 -15.43 2.67 -7.10
N ALA A 77 -16.74 2.41 -7.11
CA ALA A 77 -17.76 3.45 -7.15
C ALA A 77 -17.68 4.40 -5.95
N ALA A 78 -17.40 3.88 -4.75
CA ALA A 78 -17.23 4.69 -3.56
C ALA A 78 -15.97 5.57 -3.62
N VAL A 79 -14.84 5.05 -4.13
CA VAL A 79 -13.61 5.85 -4.33
C VAL A 79 -13.86 6.97 -5.33
N LEU A 80 -14.48 6.66 -6.48
CA LEU A 80 -14.84 7.66 -7.49
C LEU A 80 -15.83 8.70 -6.95
N CYS A 81 -16.73 8.32 -6.05
CA CYS A 81 -17.60 9.25 -5.34
C CYS A 81 -16.78 10.21 -4.45
N LEU A 82 -15.80 9.71 -3.70
CA LEU A 82 -14.95 10.54 -2.84
C LEU A 82 -14.11 11.54 -3.65
N GLN A 83 -13.68 11.15 -4.86
CA GLN A 83 -12.99 12.04 -5.80
C GLN A 83 -13.88 13.14 -6.41
N LYS A 84 -15.21 12.98 -6.34
CA LYS A 84 -16.19 13.96 -6.83
C LYS A 84 -16.73 14.87 -5.73
N LYS A 85 -16.79 14.42 -4.48
CA LYS A 85 -17.25 15.25 -3.37
C LYS A 85 -16.30 16.42 -3.13
N PRO A 86 -16.79 17.62 -2.81
CA PRO A 86 -15.94 18.78 -2.59
C PRO A 86 -15.01 18.59 -1.41
N SER A 87 -13.76 19.06 -1.55
CA SER A 87 -12.80 19.13 -0.44
C SER A 87 -13.37 19.91 0.76
N LYS A 88 -13.06 19.44 1.97
CA LYS A 88 -13.36 20.12 3.25
C LYS A 88 -12.22 21.04 3.70
N SER A 89 -11.03 20.92 3.12
CA SER A 89 -9.91 21.81 3.44
C SER A 89 -10.21 23.25 3.02
N ALA A 90 -9.72 24.21 3.81
CA ALA A 90 -9.81 25.61 3.43
C ALA A 90 -8.91 25.89 2.23
N ARG A 91 -9.40 26.69 1.26
CA ARG A 91 -8.65 27.06 0.04
C ARG A 91 -7.28 27.65 0.32
N GLY A 92 -7.12 28.39 1.42
CA GLY A 92 -5.83 28.97 1.83
C GLY A 92 -4.84 27.96 2.42
N VAL A 93 -5.31 26.78 2.85
CA VAL A 93 -4.46 25.70 3.40
C VAL A 93 -3.97 24.79 2.28
N ALA A 94 -4.87 24.41 1.35
CA ALA A 94 -4.53 23.56 0.22
C ALA A 94 -5.18 24.08 -1.07
N PRO A 95 -4.57 25.08 -1.73
CA PRO A 95 -5.14 25.69 -2.94
C PRO A 95 -5.37 24.70 -4.08
N GLY A 96 -4.68 23.56 -4.10
CA GLY A 96 -4.82 22.47 -5.06
C GLY A 96 -5.92 21.45 -4.74
N ALA A 97 -6.35 21.34 -3.48
CA ALA A 97 -7.38 20.37 -3.12
C ALA A 97 -8.73 20.74 -3.77
N ARG A 98 -9.37 19.80 -4.45
CA ARG A 98 -10.70 19.99 -5.07
C ARG A 98 -11.72 19.00 -4.52
N SER A 99 -11.27 17.84 -4.09
CA SER A 99 -12.11 16.73 -3.67
C SER A 99 -11.88 16.28 -2.24
N ARG A 100 -12.84 15.53 -1.67
CA ARG A 100 -12.67 14.84 -0.39
C ARG A 100 -11.50 13.89 -0.40
N TYR A 101 -11.22 13.27 -1.54
CA TYR A 101 -10.06 12.42 -1.72
C TYR A 101 -8.74 13.22 -1.59
N ASP A 102 -8.68 14.44 -2.13
CA ASP A 102 -7.50 15.31 -2.00
C ASP A 102 -7.23 15.71 -0.54
N ASP A 103 -8.25 15.71 0.32
CA ASP A 103 -8.03 15.98 1.76
C ASP A 103 -7.26 14.84 2.46
N PHE A 104 -7.40 13.60 2.00
CA PHE A 104 -6.58 12.48 2.49
C PHE A 104 -5.12 12.66 2.08
N VAL A 105 -4.91 13.07 0.83
CA VAL A 105 -3.57 13.38 0.30
C VAL A 105 -2.94 14.54 1.07
N LEU A 106 -3.70 15.62 1.30
CA LEU A 106 -3.24 16.79 2.06
C LEU A 106 -2.71 16.40 3.44
N VAL A 107 -3.50 15.65 4.22
CA VAL A 107 -3.12 15.26 5.59
C VAL A 107 -1.87 14.40 5.59
N HIS A 108 -1.74 13.49 4.62
CA HIS A 108 -0.52 12.71 4.48
C HIS A 108 0.69 13.60 4.16
N VAL A 109 0.59 14.50 3.17
CA VAL A 109 1.66 15.46 2.80
C VAL A 109 2.12 16.28 4.00
N GLN A 110 1.17 16.84 4.76
CA GLN A 110 1.49 17.69 5.92
C GLN A 110 2.17 16.93 7.06
N GLN A 111 1.93 15.62 7.17
CA GLN A 111 2.39 14.83 8.31
C GLN A 111 3.50 13.84 7.97
N THR A 112 3.89 13.70 6.69
CA THR A 112 4.87 12.71 6.21
C THR A 112 6.11 12.58 7.11
N MET A 113 6.67 13.70 7.58
CA MET A 113 7.88 13.74 8.44
C MET A 113 7.66 13.38 9.92
N THR A 114 6.42 13.04 10.30
CA THR A 114 6.03 12.68 11.68
C THR A 114 5.27 11.36 11.74
N ILE A 115 5.12 10.66 10.61
CA ILE A 115 4.32 9.43 10.48
C ILE A 115 5.09 8.28 9.83
N HIS A 116 6.34 8.50 9.41
CA HIS A 116 7.25 7.49 8.86
C HIS A 116 8.53 7.48 9.66
N ALA A 117 9.15 6.30 9.80
CA ALA A 117 10.32 6.08 10.66
C ALA A 117 10.12 6.62 12.09
N THR A 118 8.87 6.61 12.56
CA THR A 118 8.41 7.14 13.85
C THR A 118 7.68 6.05 14.64
N GLY A 119 7.50 6.27 15.94
CA GLY A 119 6.80 5.29 16.79
C GLY A 119 5.28 5.22 16.61
N ASN A 120 4.70 6.14 15.83
CA ASN A 120 3.28 6.10 15.46
C ASN A 120 3.03 5.55 14.05
N PHE A 121 4.06 5.23 13.24
CA PHE A 121 3.91 4.83 11.82
C PHE A 121 2.77 3.84 11.58
N LEU A 122 2.82 2.69 12.25
CA LEU A 122 1.82 1.63 12.09
C LEU A 122 0.42 2.07 12.57
N SER A 123 0.34 2.71 13.74
CA SER A 123 -0.92 3.16 14.32
C SER A 123 -1.59 4.28 13.53
N TRP A 124 -0.80 5.22 13.01
CA TRP A 124 -1.27 6.33 12.19
C TRP A 124 -1.85 5.83 10.89
N HIS A 125 -1.14 4.94 10.18
CA HIS A 125 -1.61 4.37 8.92
C HIS A 125 -2.84 3.47 9.12
N ARG A 126 -2.91 2.70 10.22
CA ARG A 126 -4.14 1.99 10.59
C ARG A 126 -5.32 2.94 10.75
N TYR A 127 -5.12 4.06 11.47
CA TYR A 127 -6.19 5.03 11.69
C TYR A 127 -6.57 5.76 10.39
N PHE A 128 -5.60 6.07 9.54
CA PHE A 128 -5.79 6.71 8.24
C PHE A 128 -6.60 5.83 7.29
N VAL A 129 -6.28 4.54 7.22
CA VAL A 129 -7.05 3.56 6.44
C VAL A 129 -8.47 3.38 7.00
N TRP A 130 -8.63 3.35 8.32
CA TRP A 130 -9.96 3.32 8.94
C TRP A 130 -10.77 4.58 8.61
N ALA A 131 -10.18 5.78 8.73
CA ALA A 131 -10.86 7.04 8.41
C ALA A 131 -11.27 7.10 6.93
N TYR A 132 -10.43 6.57 6.03
CA TYR A 132 -10.76 6.42 4.62
C TYR A 132 -11.94 5.47 4.40
N GLU A 133 -11.91 4.28 5.01
CA GLU A 133 -13.02 3.33 4.98
C GLU A 133 -14.32 3.97 5.50
N THR A 134 -14.26 4.68 6.63
CA THR A 134 -15.39 5.42 7.20
C THR A 134 -15.91 6.48 6.23
N ALA A 135 -15.06 7.26 5.58
CA ALA A 135 -15.48 8.24 4.57
C ALA A 135 -16.16 7.57 3.36
N LEU A 136 -15.64 6.44 2.87
CA LEU A 136 -16.30 5.68 1.80
C LEU A 136 -17.70 5.21 2.22
N ARG A 137 -17.86 4.76 3.46
CA ARG A 137 -19.12 4.21 3.98
C ARG A 137 -20.14 5.30 4.28
N ASP A 138 -19.73 6.32 5.00
CA ASP A 138 -20.62 7.35 5.55
C ASP A 138 -20.91 8.46 4.53
N GLU A 139 -19.92 8.85 3.74
CA GLU A 139 -20.09 9.91 2.75
C GLU A 139 -20.56 9.34 1.39
N CYS A 140 -20.08 8.16 1.01
CA CYS A 140 -20.32 7.57 -0.32
C CYS A 140 -21.18 6.29 -0.33
N GLY A 141 -21.76 5.92 0.83
CA GLY A 141 -22.73 4.83 0.92
C GLY A 141 -22.15 3.43 0.73
N TYR A 142 -20.82 3.28 0.76
CA TYR A 142 -20.17 1.97 0.68
C TYR A 142 -20.62 1.07 1.84
N LYS A 143 -20.95 -0.19 1.56
CA LYS A 143 -21.40 -1.15 2.58
C LYS A 143 -20.35 -2.23 2.88
N GLY A 144 -19.32 -2.35 2.04
CA GLY A 144 -18.18 -3.23 2.28
C GLY A 144 -17.14 -2.59 3.21
N TYR A 145 -16.04 -3.30 3.42
CA TYR A 145 -14.92 -2.86 4.26
C TYR A 145 -13.64 -2.82 3.44
N GLN A 146 -12.60 -2.18 3.96
CA GLN A 146 -11.36 -1.96 3.25
C GLN A 146 -10.74 -3.29 2.77
N PRO A 147 -10.53 -3.47 1.45
CA PRO A 147 -9.74 -4.58 0.94
C PRO A 147 -8.24 -4.34 1.13
N TYR A 148 -7.47 -5.43 1.08
CA TYR A 148 -6.01 -5.39 1.08
C TYR A 148 -5.42 -6.04 -0.18
N TRP A 149 -4.18 -5.69 -0.51
CA TRP A 149 -3.44 -6.28 -1.61
C TRP A 149 -2.37 -7.24 -1.06
N ASN A 150 -2.58 -8.56 -1.19
CA ASN A 150 -1.51 -9.51 -0.89
C ASN A 150 -0.44 -9.45 -1.99
N TRP A 151 0.69 -8.81 -1.70
CA TRP A 151 1.80 -8.65 -2.64
C TRP A 151 2.33 -10.00 -3.14
N GLY A 152 2.47 -10.96 -2.22
CA GLY A 152 3.11 -12.25 -2.46
C GLY A 152 2.48 -13.05 -3.61
N ARG A 153 1.16 -12.95 -3.79
CA ARG A 153 0.41 -13.65 -4.85
C ARG A 153 0.87 -13.30 -6.27
N TYR A 154 1.41 -12.11 -6.48
CA TYR A 154 1.83 -11.65 -7.82
C TYR A 154 3.21 -10.99 -7.81
N ALA A 155 4.03 -11.21 -6.76
CA ALA A 155 5.35 -10.59 -6.64
C ALA A 155 6.30 -11.00 -7.79
N SER A 156 6.17 -12.23 -8.29
CA SER A 156 6.94 -12.75 -9.43
C SER A 156 6.60 -12.07 -10.75
N ASN A 157 5.34 -11.65 -10.93
CA ASN A 157 4.88 -10.92 -12.11
C ASN A 157 3.68 -10.01 -11.76
N PRO A 158 3.94 -8.78 -11.28
CA PRO A 158 2.88 -7.90 -10.78
C PRO A 158 1.91 -7.42 -11.86
N LEU A 159 2.30 -7.49 -13.14
CA LEU A 159 1.45 -7.14 -14.27
C LEU A 159 0.29 -8.13 -14.48
N LEU A 160 0.38 -9.35 -13.92
CA LEU A 160 -0.71 -10.34 -13.97
C LEU A 160 -1.73 -10.17 -12.85
N ASN A 161 -1.52 -9.24 -11.92
CA ASN A 161 -2.43 -9.01 -10.82
C ASN A 161 -3.74 -8.35 -11.34
N PRO A 162 -4.92 -8.98 -11.14
CA PRO A 162 -6.21 -8.39 -11.57
C PRO A 162 -6.52 -7.03 -10.92
N MET A 163 -5.82 -6.65 -9.86
CA MET A 163 -5.88 -5.29 -9.31
C MET A 163 -5.42 -4.22 -10.31
N VAL A 164 -4.52 -4.56 -11.25
CA VAL A 164 -3.88 -3.64 -12.20
C VAL A 164 -4.01 -4.08 -13.66
N ASP A 165 -5.00 -4.92 -13.99
CA ASP A 165 -5.22 -5.43 -15.36
C ASP A 165 -5.92 -4.42 -16.30
N GLY A 166 -6.39 -3.28 -15.78
CA GLY A 166 -7.08 -2.25 -16.57
C GLY A 166 -8.55 -2.55 -16.88
N SER A 167 -9.12 -3.64 -16.34
CA SER A 167 -10.55 -3.97 -16.43
C SER A 167 -11.42 -2.99 -15.65
N ASP A 168 -12.75 -3.09 -15.81
CA ASP A 168 -13.74 -2.30 -15.08
C ASP A 168 -13.85 -2.66 -13.58
N ILE A 169 -13.16 -3.71 -13.14
CA ILE A 169 -13.06 -4.15 -11.75
C ILE A 169 -11.62 -4.09 -11.20
N SER A 170 -10.73 -3.39 -11.91
CA SER A 170 -9.38 -3.08 -11.43
C SER A 170 -9.33 -1.71 -10.77
N LEU A 171 -8.21 -1.41 -10.11
CA LEU A 171 -7.85 -0.04 -9.73
C LEU A 171 -7.12 0.68 -10.88
N SER A 172 -7.51 0.38 -12.13
CA SER A 172 -6.87 0.79 -13.38
C SER A 172 -5.56 0.10 -13.69
N GLY A 173 -5.11 0.24 -14.93
CA GLY A 173 -3.98 -0.52 -15.47
C GLY A 173 -2.60 0.04 -15.10
N ASN A 174 -1.60 -0.51 -15.79
CA ASN A 174 -0.28 0.12 -15.91
C ASN A 174 -0.36 1.43 -16.72
N GLY A 175 0.67 2.28 -16.59
CA GLY A 175 0.84 3.45 -17.44
C GLY A 175 1.30 3.07 -18.84
N LEU A 176 1.12 3.98 -19.80
CA LEU A 176 1.77 3.90 -21.11
C LEU A 176 3.28 3.74 -20.94
N LYS A 177 3.94 3.03 -21.86
CA LYS A 177 5.40 2.91 -21.86
C LYS A 177 6.04 4.29 -21.90
N PHE A 178 6.99 4.53 -21.01
CA PHE A 178 7.74 5.77 -20.89
C PHE A 178 9.20 5.47 -20.60
N ASN A 179 10.11 6.03 -21.40
CA ASN A 179 11.53 5.75 -21.25
C ASN A 179 12.16 6.69 -20.21
N TYR A 180 12.79 6.11 -19.19
CA TYR A 180 13.61 6.81 -18.20
C TYR A 180 14.70 5.86 -17.69
N THR A 181 15.64 6.35 -16.87
CA THR A 181 16.86 5.60 -16.50
C THR A 181 16.72 4.74 -15.23
N GLY A 182 15.56 4.79 -14.56
CA GLY A 182 15.32 4.16 -13.27
C GLY A 182 15.11 5.18 -12.16
N VAL A 183 14.72 4.67 -10.98
CA VAL A 183 14.43 5.49 -9.80
C VAL A 183 15.49 5.25 -8.73
N PRO A 184 16.33 6.23 -8.37
CA PRO A 184 17.25 6.10 -7.25
C PRO A 184 16.48 6.09 -5.92
N LEU A 185 16.72 5.07 -5.10
CA LEU A 185 16.22 5.00 -3.74
C LEU A 185 17.14 5.80 -2.81
N GLN A 186 16.74 7.04 -2.55
CA GLN A 186 17.45 7.94 -1.64
C GLN A 186 17.20 7.54 -0.18
N GLY A 187 18.13 7.91 0.70
CA GLY A 187 18.04 7.63 2.15
C GLY A 187 19.00 6.56 2.67
N GLY A 188 19.84 5.97 1.81
CA GLY A 188 20.98 5.14 2.19
C GLY A 188 22.31 5.70 1.68
N PRO A 189 23.45 5.03 1.93
CA PRO A 189 24.77 5.46 1.48
C PRO A 189 24.88 5.42 -0.05
N LEU A 190 25.79 6.23 -0.59
CA LEU A 190 26.14 6.17 -2.01
C LEU A 190 27.07 4.97 -2.30
N PRO A 191 26.95 4.33 -3.49
CA PRO A 191 25.96 4.59 -4.53
C PRO A 191 24.57 4.08 -4.12
N TRP A 192 23.52 4.86 -4.42
CA TRP A 192 22.14 4.45 -4.15
C TRP A 192 21.73 3.24 -4.99
N ASP A 193 20.85 2.42 -4.43
CA ASP A 193 20.12 1.45 -5.23
C ASP A 193 19.26 2.17 -6.27
N VAL A 194 19.22 1.65 -7.49
CA VAL A 194 18.39 2.18 -8.57
C VAL A 194 17.40 1.12 -8.99
N ILE A 195 16.11 1.42 -8.85
CA ILE A 195 15.04 0.57 -9.35
C ILE A 195 15.01 0.71 -10.88
N PRO A 196 15.26 -0.36 -11.65
CA PRO A 196 15.16 -0.29 -13.10
C PRO A 196 13.72 0.00 -13.54
N PRO A 197 13.51 0.71 -14.65
CA PRO A 197 12.19 0.93 -15.22
C PRO A 197 11.44 -0.38 -15.47
N GLY A 198 10.13 -0.37 -15.23
CA GLY A 198 9.22 -1.42 -15.66
C GLY A 198 8.71 -1.20 -17.08
N ALA A 199 7.52 -1.70 -17.36
CA ALA A 199 6.92 -1.62 -18.69
C ALA A 199 6.07 -0.36 -18.93
N GLY A 200 5.88 0.48 -17.89
CA GLY A 200 5.02 1.66 -17.90
C GLY A 200 5.79 2.98 -17.77
N GLY A 201 5.30 3.85 -16.89
CA GLY A 201 5.86 5.16 -16.53
C GLY A 201 5.07 6.36 -17.06
N GLY A 202 4.20 6.17 -18.05
CA GLY A 202 3.30 7.18 -18.60
C GLY A 202 1.93 7.20 -17.93
N CYS A 203 0.98 7.95 -18.51
CA CYS A 203 -0.39 8.01 -18.00
C CYS A 203 -1.08 6.65 -18.06
N VAL A 204 -1.91 6.36 -17.07
CA VAL A 204 -2.86 5.24 -17.09
C VAL A 204 -4.01 5.56 -18.05
N THR A 205 -4.33 4.65 -18.97
CA THR A 205 -5.34 4.89 -20.03
C THR A 205 -6.53 3.94 -19.97
N THR A 206 -6.50 2.92 -19.10
CA THR A 206 -7.54 1.89 -18.97
C THR A 206 -8.06 1.80 -17.54
N GLY A 207 -9.25 1.21 -17.38
CA GLY A 207 -9.91 1.03 -16.09
C GLY A 207 -10.59 2.29 -15.51
N PRO A 208 -11.16 2.18 -14.30
CA PRO A 208 -12.09 3.18 -13.75
C PRO A 208 -11.47 4.54 -13.39
N PHE A 209 -10.16 4.57 -13.15
CA PHE A 209 -9.39 5.75 -12.71
C PHE A 209 -8.49 6.31 -13.82
N LYS A 210 -8.69 5.93 -15.09
CA LYS A 210 -7.97 6.51 -16.24
C LYS A 210 -8.12 8.04 -16.38
N ASN A 211 -9.21 8.59 -15.85
CA ASN A 211 -9.50 10.03 -15.84
C ASN A 211 -9.25 10.65 -14.44
N LEU A 212 -8.57 9.93 -13.54
CA LEU A 212 -8.16 10.48 -12.26
C LEU A 212 -7.17 11.62 -12.52
N GLU A 213 -7.50 12.79 -11.99
CA GLU A 213 -6.64 13.98 -12.01
C GLU A 213 -5.88 14.04 -10.69
N VAL A 214 -4.57 13.80 -10.74
CA VAL A 214 -3.65 14.03 -9.62
C VAL A 214 -3.46 15.54 -9.51
N ARG A 215 -3.77 16.14 -8.37
CA ARG A 215 -3.81 17.62 -8.20
C ARG A 215 -2.77 18.17 -7.25
N LEU A 216 -2.41 17.39 -6.23
CA LEU A 216 -1.40 17.76 -5.24
C LEU A 216 -0.06 17.12 -5.61
N GLY A 217 1.02 17.67 -5.05
CA GLY A 217 2.38 17.29 -5.37
C GLY A 217 2.80 17.65 -6.80
N PRO A 218 3.94 17.11 -7.26
CA PRO A 218 4.86 16.26 -6.50
C PRO A 218 5.63 17.05 -5.43
N LEU A 219 6.18 16.36 -4.43
CA LEU A 219 7.23 16.89 -3.55
C LEU A 219 8.56 16.14 -3.75
N SER A 220 8.49 14.87 -4.11
CA SER A 220 9.62 13.99 -4.34
C SER A 220 9.37 13.12 -5.57
N ALA A 221 9.25 13.77 -6.73
CA ALA A 221 8.97 13.10 -8.00
C ALA A 221 10.04 12.03 -8.30
N THR A 222 9.60 10.81 -8.58
CA THR A 222 10.47 9.65 -8.80
C THR A 222 10.80 9.39 -10.27
N ILE A 223 9.97 9.89 -11.18
CA ILE A 223 10.15 9.74 -12.62
C ILE A 223 10.19 11.11 -13.31
N PRO A 224 10.92 11.26 -14.42
CA PRO A 224 11.01 12.53 -15.11
C PRO A 224 9.70 12.91 -15.83
N GLY A 225 9.59 14.18 -16.19
CA GLY A 225 8.45 14.73 -16.92
C GLY A 225 7.19 14.96 -16.05
N VAL A 226 7.30 14.86 -14.72
CA VAL A 226 6.24 15.31 -13.81
C VAL A 226 6.32 16.82 -13.68
N PRO A 227 5.22 17.58 -13.94
CA PRO A 227 5.19 19.02 -13.74
C PRO A 227 5.51 19.41 -12.30
N VAL A 228 6.43 20.36 -12.12
CA VAL A 228 6.77 20.91 -10.80
C VAL A 228 5.53 21.60 -10.21
N ASN A 229 5.25 21.35 -8.92
CA ASN A 229 4.13 22.02 -8.26
C ASN A 229 4.40 23.53 -8.17
N PRO A 230 3.40 24.40 -8.41
CA PRO A 230 3.57 25.85 -8.27
C PRO A 230 3.85 26.32 -6.83
N GLN A 231 3.67 25.45 -5.83
CA GLN A 231 4.04 25.70 -4.43
C GLN A 231 5.05 24.65 -3.94
N ALA A 232 6.04 25.10 -3.18
CA ALA A 232 7.13 24.25 -2.69
C ALA A 232 6.67 23.20 -1.66
N ASP A 233 5.54 23.44 -0.98
CA ASP A 233 4.89 22.47 -0.09
C ASP A 233 4.06 21.41 -0.84
N GLY A 234 3.99 21.50 -2.17
CA GLY A 234 3.22 20.60 -3.03
C GLY A 234 1.70 20.75 -2.90
N LEU A 235 1.20 21.81 -2.24
CA LEU A 235 -0.24 22.01 -2.01
C LEU A 235 -0.93 22.90 -3.05
N GLY A 236 -0.16 23.44 -4.01
CA GLY A 236 -0.67 24.18 -5.15
C GLY A 236 -1.46 23.30 -6.14
N TYR A 237 -2.34 23.92 -6.94
CA TYR A 237 -3.14 23.21 -7.94
C TYR A 237 -2.26 22.81 -9.14
N ASN A 238 -1.98 21.50 -9.24
CA ASN A 238 -1.10 20.93 -10.27
C ASN A 238 -1.75 19.71 -10.97
N PRO A 239 -2.86 19.91 -11.71
CA PRO A 239 -3.63 18.82 -12.31
C PRO A 239 -2.85 18.08 -13.40
N ARG A 240 -2.79 16.76 -13.31
CA ARG A 240 -2.15 15.87 -14.28
C ARG A 240 -2.73 14.45 -14.20
N CYS A 241 -2.42 13.62 -15.19
CA CYS A 241 -2.89 12.22 -15.20
C CYS A 241 -2.22 11.39 -14.10
N LEU A 242 -2.91 10.36 -13.62
CA LEU A 242 -2.28 9.26 -12.88
C LEU A 242 -1.27 8.56 -13.79
N ARG A 243 -0.01 8.41 -13.34
CA ARG A 243 1.04 7.65 -14.02
C ARG A 243 1.45 6.46 -13.17
N ARG A 244 1.64 5.30 -13.79
CA ARG A 244 2.11 4.08 -13.12
C ARG A 244 3.20 3.41 -13.90
N ASP A 245 4.09 2.75 -13.19
CA ASP A 245 5.06 1.82 -13.74
C ASP A 245 5.05 0.55 -12.89
N ILE A 246 4.14 -0.37 -13.22
CA ILE A 246 3.99 -1.61 -12.46
C ILE A 246 5.31 -2.41 -12.55
N ASN A 247 6.07 -2.41 -11.44
CA ASN A 247 7.50 -2.67 -11.47
C ASN A 247 7.84 -4.04 -10.85
N PRO A 248 8.28 -5.04 -11.64
CA PRO A 248 8.65 -6.35 -11.13
C PRO A 248 9.90 -6.32 -10.23
N ASN A 249 10.82 -5.37 -10.44
CA ASN A 249 12.03 -5.27 -9.63
C ASN A 249 11.71 -4.82 -8.20
N ALA A 250 10.81 -3.85 -8.05
CA ALA A 250 10.30 -3.45 -6.73
C ALA A 250 9.40 -4.53 -6.10
N ALA A 251 8.62 -5.25 -6.90
CA ALA A 251 7.79 -6.34 -6.41
C ALA A 251 8.59 -7.52 -5.85
N ALA A 252 9.83 -7.73 -6.31
CA ALA A 252 10.69 -8.83 -5.87
C ALA A 252 10.93 -8.85 -4.35
N VAL A 253 10.99 -7.69 -3.68
CA VAL A 253 11.16 -7.60 -2.21
C VAL A 253 9.84 -7.72 -1.43
N THR A 254 8.73 -7.98 -2.13
CA THR A 254 7.38 -8.15 -1.55
C THR A 254 6.86 -9.58 -1.65
N ALA A 255 7.67 -10.52 -2.15
CA ALA A 255 7.34 -11.93 -2.20
C ALA A 255 7.02 -12.50 -0.81
N THR A 256 6.22 -13.58 -0.79
CA THR A 256 5.72 -14.19 0.45
C THR A 256 6.83 -14.51 1.46
N ASN A 257 8.02 -14.92 1.01
CA ASN A 257 9.16 -15.20 1.89
C ASN A 257 9.63 -13.97 2.69
N TYR A 258 9.63 -12.77 2.09
CA TYR A 258 10.00 -11.53 2.79
C TYR A 258 8.97 -11.19 3.88
N THR A 259 7.68 -11.32 3.57
CA THR A 259 6.62 -11.06 4.54
C THR A 259 6.61 -12.12 5.65
N TYR A 260 6.85 -13.38 5.32
CA TYR A 260 6.95 -14.47 6.29
C TYR A 260 8.14 -14.28 7.23
N ASP A 261 9.32 -13.95 6.70
CA ASP A 261 10.53 -13.65 7.49
C ASP A 261 10.31 -12.42 8.39
N LEU A 262 9.71 -11.35 7.86
CA LEU A 262 9.36 -10.16 8.65
C LEU A 262 8.53 -10.50 9.90
N ILE A 263 7.59 -11.46 9.81
CA ILE A 263 6.72 -11.84 10.92
C ILE A 263 7.40 -12.83 11.89
N THR A 264 8.19 -13.77 11.37
CA THR A 264 8.62 -14.97 12.11
C THR A 264 10.08 -14.92 12.60
N ASN A 265 10.92 -14.11 11.98
CA ASN A 265 12.33 -14.00 12.34
C ASN A 265 12.48 -13.45 13.77
N PRO A 266 13.20 -14.13 14.68
CA PRO A 266 13.41 -13.67 16.05
C PRO A 266 14.07 -12.28 16.14
N LEU A 267 14.84 -11.87 15.12
CA LEU A 267 15.44 -10.52 15.07
C LEU A 267 14.37 -9.43 14.93
N HIS A 268 13.17 -9.75 14.47
CA HIS A 268 12.04 -8.85 14.31
C HIS A 268 10.97 -9.08 15.39
N ALA A 269 11.34 -9.74 16.51
CA ALA A 269 10.39 -10.05 17.58
C ALA A 269 9.95 -8.83 18.39
N ASP A 270 10.76 -7.77 18.40
CA ASP A 270 10.45 -6.46 18.97
C ASP A 270 9.87 -5.51 17.91
N ILE A 271 8.98 -4.61 18.34
CA ILE A 271 8.28 -3.68 17.46
C ILE A 271 9.23 -2.72 16.73
N HIS A 272 10.36 -2.36 17.34
CA HIS A 272 11.38 -1.52 16.71
C HIS A 272 11.89 -2.17 15.43
N TRP A 273 12.37 -3.41 15.53
CA TRP A 273 12.94 -4.10 14.37
C TRP A 273 11.88 -4.50 13.36
N PHE A 274 10.69 -4.91 13.82
CA PHE A 274 9.57 -5.19 12.92
C PHE A 274 9.24 -3.99 12.03
N GLN A 275 9.01 -2.80 12.60
CA GLN A 275 8.63 -1.64 11.80
C GLN A 275 9.81 -1.09 10.97
N THR A 276 11.04 -1.20 11.46
CA THR A 276 12.25 -0.77 10.73
C THR A 276 12.47 -1.63 9.49
N VAL A 277 12.39 -2.96 9.62
CA VAL A 277 12.56 -3.87 8.47
C VAL A 277 11.38 -3.80 7.51
N MET A 278 10.15 -3.58 8.01
CA MET A 278 8.98 -3.35 7.16
C MET A 278 9.15 -2.12 6.26
N GLN A 279 9.61 -1.00 6.83
CA GLN A 279 9.79 0.27 6.11
C GLN A 279 11.02 0.27 5.21
N GLY A 280 12.08 -0.42 5.61
CA GLY A 280 13.34 -0.51 4.89
C GLY A 280 14.53 -0.11 5.76
N GLN A 281 15.63 -0.83 5.57
CA GLN A 281 16.95 -0.52 6.12
C GLN A 281 17.85 -0.06 4.97
N PHE A 282 17.64 1.17 4.52
CA PHE A 282 18.34 1.74 3.37
C PHE A 282 19.86 1.79 3.58
N GLU A 283 20.33 1.93 4.82
CA GLU A 283 21.76 1.88 5.19
C GLU A 283 22.46 0.57 4.80
N VAL A 284 21.70 -0.51 4.64
CA VAL A 284 22.20 -1.83 4.23
C VAL A 284 21.48 -2.34 2.98
N HIS A 285 20.96 -1.43 2.16
CA HIS A 285 20.36 -1.74 0.85
C HIS A 285 19.19 -2.74 0.92
N LYS A 286 18.38 -2.68 1.99
CA LYS A 286 17.17 -3.50 2.14
C LYS A 286 15.93 -2.62 2.14
N TRP A 287 15.05 -2.79 1.15
CA TRP A 287 13.96 -1.84 0.93
C TRP A 287 12.75 -2.08 1.84
N GLY A 288 12.53 -3.33 2.26
CA GLY A 288 11.34 -3.69 3.04
C GLY A 288 10.06 -3.74 2.20
N VAL A 289 9.03 -4.38 2.75
CA VAL A 289 7.77 -4.63 2.04
C VAL A 289 6.92 -3.38 1.83
N HIS A 290 7.07 -2.36 2.68
CA HIS A 290 6.42 -1.06 2.53
C HIS A 290 6.94 -0.32 1.30
N THR A 291 8.25 -0.07 1.25
CA THR A 291 8.89 0.58 0.10
C THR A 291 8.69 -0.25 -1.16
N GLY A 292 8.91 -1.57 -1.11
CA GLY A 292 8.66 -2.46 -2.24
C GLY A 292 7.24 -2.35 -2.79
N GLY A 293 6.24 -2.31 -1.91
CA GLY A 293 4.83 -2.18 -2.31
C GLY A 293 4.51 -0.83 -2.97
N HIS A 294 5.02 0.29 -2.44
CA HIS A 294 4.89 1.60 -3.08
C HIS A 294 5.53 1.63 -4.47
N TYR A 295 6.79 1.21 -4.57
CA TYR A 295 7.54 1.27 -5.82
C TYR A 295 7.15 0.19 -6.83
N THR A 296 6.43 -0.85 -6.40
CA THR A 296 5.76 -1.79 -7.33
C THR A 296 4.70 -1.08 -8.15
N ILE A 297 4.04 -0.05 -7.61
CA ILE A 297 3.11 0.80 -8.37
C ILE A 297 3.89 1.90 -9.09
N GLY A 298 4.84 2.51 -8.36
CA GLY A 298 5.77 3.50 -8.89
C GLY A 298 5.05 4.67 -9.55
N GLY A 299 5.67 5.24 -10.58
CA GLY A 299 5.05 6.30 -11.35
C GLY A 299 4.85 7.59 -10.55
N ASP A 300 3.84 8.37 -10.97
CA ASP A 300 3.42 9.61 -10.32
C ASP A 300 1.93 9.50 -10.01
N PRO A 301 1.55 9.39 -8.73
CA PRO A 301 2.36 9.69 -7.53
C PRO A 301 2.75 8.46 -6.72
N GLY A 302 2.53 7.22 -7.21
CA GLY A 302 2.70 6.00 -6.40
C GLY A 302 4.10 5.83 -5.80
N GLY A 303 5.15 6.35 -6.46
CA GLY A 303 6.51 6.39 -5.92
C GLY A 303 6.87 7.63 -5.10
N ASP A 304 6.07 8.70 -5.12
CA ASP A 304 6.37 9.93 -4.37
C ASP A 304 6.01 9.75 -2.88
N PHE A 305 7.02 9.83 -2.02
CA PHE A 305 6.92 9.56 -0.58
C PHE A 305 5.85 10.40 0.14
N PHE A 306 5.57 11.62 -0.33
CA PHE A 306 4.61 12.52 0.31
C PHE A 306 3.21 12.36 -0.27
N THR A 307 3.13 12.13 -1.58
CA THR A 307 1.87 12.24 -2.33
C THR A 307 1.33 10.91 -2.82
N SER A 308 1.95 9.79 -2.43
CA SER A 308 1.51 8.42 -2.77
C SER A 308 0.02 8.11 -2.53
N PRO A 309 -0.71 8.69 -1.55
CA PRO A 309 -2.14 8.42 -1.40
C PRO A 309 -3.02 8.92 -2.56
N ASN A 310 -2.50 9.79 -3.44
CA ASN A 310 -3.21 10.16 -4.66
C ASN A 310 -3.50 8.93 -5.54
N ASP A 311 -2.69 7.87 -5.47
CA ASP A 311 -2.99 6.60 -6.12
C ASP A 311 -3.95 5.76 -5.24
N PRO A 312 -5.13 5.34 -5.75
CA PRO A 312 -6.10 4.56 -4.95
C PRO A 312 -5.59 3.18 -4.48
N ILE A 313 -4.50 2.67 -5.06
CA ILE A 313 -3.87 1.42 -4.60
C ILE A 313 -3.20 1.61 -3.23
N PHE A 314 -2.82 2.84 -2.85
CA PHE A 314 -2.26 3.16 -1.52
C PHE A 314 -3.05 2.51 -0.38
N PHE A 315 -4.38 2.62 -0.40
CA PHE A 315 -5.22 2.12 0.68
C PHE A 315 -5.28 0.59 0.74
N LEU A 316 -5.06 -0.12 -0.38
CA LEU A 316 -4.95 -1.58 -0.41
C LEU A 316 -3.56 -2.03 0.03
N HIS A 317 -2.52 -1.29 -0.35
CA HIS A 317 -1.15 -1.49 0.15
C HIS A 317 -1.11 -1.34 1.67
N HIS A 318 -1.64 -0.25 2.24
CA HIS A 318 -1.68 -0.05 3.69
C HIS A 318 -2.67 -0.96 4.40
N GLY A 319 -3.71 -1.47 3.72
CA GLY A 319 -4.52 -2.59 4.22
C GLY A 319 -3.67 -3.85 4.43
N MET A 320 -2.70 -4.12 3.56
CA MET A 320 -1.77 -5.24 3.71
C MET A 320 -0.68 -4.96 4.75
N ILE A 321 -0.18 -3.74 4.85
CA ILE A 321 0.71 -3.32 5.95
C ILE A 321 0.04 -3.56 7.30
N ASP A 322 -1.21 -3.12 7.45
CA ASP A 322 -1.98 -3.32 8.67
C ASP A 322 -2.27 -4.81 8.93
N ARG A 323 -2.54 -5.59 7.89
CA ARG A 323 -2.68 -7.05 7.99
C ARG A 323 -1.40 -7.69 8.51
N VAL A 324 -0.23 -7.37 7.95
CA VAL A 324 1.05 -7.95 8.35
C VAL A 324 1.37 -7.58 9.81
N TRP A 325 1.09 -6.35 10.23
CA TRP A 325 1.21 -5.95 11.63
C TRP A 325 0.24 -6.72 12.54
N TRP A 326 -1.02 -6.85 12.15
CA TRP A 326 -2.01 -7.65 12.88
C TRP A 326 -1.59 -9.12 13.02
N ILE A 327 -1.04 -9.74 11.97
CA ILE A 327 -0.51 -11.11 12.04
C ILE A 327 0.66 -11.16 13.03
N TRP A 328 1.60 -10.22 12.97
CA TRP A 328 2.73 -10.16 13.90
C TRP A 328 2.29 -9.98 15.36
N GLN A 329 1.33 -9.09 15.64
CA GLN A 329 0.77 -8.90 16.98
C GLN A 329 0.10 -10.18 17.49
N THR A 330 -0.69 -10.84 16.64
CA THR A 330 -1.45 -12.04 17.02
C THR A 330 -0.58 -13.28 17.24
N GLN A 331 0.68 -13.29 16.80
CA GLN A 331 1.61 -14.37 17.16
C GLN A 331 1.97 -14.38 18.66
N ASN A 332 1.93 -13.22 19.35
CA ASN A 332 2.16 -13.11 20.79
C ASN A 332 1.52 -11.84 21.36
N LEU A 333 0.19 -11.86 21.54
CA LEU A 333 -0.60 -10.70 21.97
C LEU A 333 -0.14 -10.10 23.30
N ALA A 334 0.25 -10.94 24.26
CA ALA A 334 0.69 -10.50 25.58
C ALA A 334 1.91 -9.56 25.52
N ALA A 335 2.87 -9.86 24.66
CA ALA A 335 4.06 -9.04 24.47
C ALA A 335 3.88 -7.92 23.43
N ARG A 336 3.08 -8.17 22.38
CA ARG A 336 3.09 -7.37 21.16
C ARG A 336 1.92 -6.41 21.00
N LEU A 337 0.79 -6.64 21.68
CA LEU A 337 -0.41 -5.83 21.48
C LEU A 337 -0.19 -4.36 21.87
N LYS A 338 0.58 -4.10 22.92
CA LYS A 338 0.86 -2.74 23.41
C LYS A 338 2.28 -2.25 23.09
N ALA A 339 3.01 -2.96 22.23
CA ALA A 339 4.38 -2.62 21.91
C ALA A 339 4.44 -1.34 21.06
N VAL A 340 5.26 -0.37 21.49
CA VAL A 340 5.55 0.89 20.79
C VAL A 340 7.04 1.17 20.94
N SER A 341 7.70 1.59 19.86
CA SER A 341 9.11 1.99 19.87
C SER A 341 9.38 3.03 18.80
N GLY A 342 10.45 3.81 18.95
CA GLY A 342 10.79 4.94 18.10
C GLY A 342 10.37 6.28 18.70
N THR A 343 10.65 7.36 17.97
CA THR A 343 10.42 8.74 18.42
C THR A 343 9.31 9.40 17.61
N ILE A 344 9.04 10.67 17.88
CA ILE A 344 7.95 11.44 17.23
C ILE A 344 8.41 12.23 16.00
N THR A 345 9.64 12.03 15.54
CA THR A 345 10.24 12.68 14.36
C THR A 345 10.85 11.64 13.42
N PHE A 346 10.75 11.89 12.11
CA PHE A 346 11.30 11.03 11.06
C PHE A 346 12.77 10.69 11.32
N PHE A 347 13.11 9.41 11.43
CA PHE A 347 14.44 8.91 11.79
C PHE A 347 15.06 9.56 13.05
N ASN A 348 14.22 10.09 13.94
CA ASN A 348 14.65 10.86 15.08
C ASN A 348 15.50 12.09 14.71
N ASP A 349 15.18 12.75 13.59
CA ASP A 349 15.82 13.99 13.13
C ASP A 349 14.79 15.13 12.96
N PRO A 350 14.88 16.21 13.76
CA PRO A 350 15.78 16.37 14.90
C PRO A 350 15.44 15.37 16.02
N PRO A 351 16.40 15.09 16.96
CA PRO A 351 16.15 14.22 18.09
C PRO A 351 14.93 14.65 18.90
N SER A 352 14.05 13.70 19.20
CA SER A 352 12.82 13.92 19.94
C SER A 352 12.60 12.82 20.98
N ARG A 353 11.62 13.03 21.86
CA ARG A 353 11.25 12.02 22.86
C ARG A 353 10.69 10.77 22.21
N ASN A 354 10.76 9.65 22.94
CA ASN A 354 10.11 8.41 22.55
C ASN A 354 8.58 8.60 22.42
N ALA A 355 8.00 7.87 21.46
CA ALA A 355 6.56 7.75 21.32
C ALA A 355 5.98 6.95 22.50
N THR A 356 4.77 7.29 22.91
CA THR A 356 4.07 6.65 24.04
C THR A 356 2.62 6.32 23.69
N LEU A 357 2.01 5.41 24.45
CA LEU A 357 0.59 5.08 24.32
C LEU A 357 -0.34 6.29 24.53
N ASN A 358 0.14 7.34 25.21
CA ASN A 358 -0.62 8.55 25.53
C ASN A 358 -0.46 9.67 24.50
N ASP A 359 0.37 9.46 23.47
CA ASP A 359 0.54 10.43 22.40
C ASP A 359 -0.75 10.55 21.59
N ASN A 360 -1.03 11.77 21.12
CA ASN A 360 -2.12 12.00 20.21
C ASN A 360 -1.70 11.58 18.80
N VAL A 361 -2.56 10.83 18.15
CA VAL A 361 -2.53 10.56 16.71
C VAL A 361 -3.67 11.37 16.11
N ASP A 362 -3.35 12.32 15.23
CA ASP A 362 -4.28 13.27 14.65
C ASP A 362 -4.31 13.14 13.12
N LEU A 363 -5.49 13.07 12.54
CA LEU A 363 -5.70 13.06 11.08
C LEU A 363 -6.29 14.38 10.57
N GLY A 364 -6.13 15.45 11.35
CA GLY A 364 -6.59 16.79 11.03
C GLY A 364 -8.09 16.80 10.73
N LEU A 365 -8.43 17.20 9.50
CA LEU A 365 -9.82 17.33 9.06
C LEU A 365 -10.51 15.98 8.77
N LEU A 366 -9.79 14.86 8.79
CA LEU A 366 -10.33 13.54 8.42
C LEU A 366 -10.98 12.82 9.60
N ALA A 367 -10.39 12.94 10.78
CA ALA A 367 -10.86 12.29 12.00
C ALA A 367 -10.27 12.98 13.24
N PRO A 368 -10.98 12.95 14.39
CA PRO A 368 -10.52 13.63 15.60
C PRO A 368 -9.23 13.02 16.18
N PRO A 369 -8.43 13.80 16.93
CA PRO A 369 -7.25 13.26 17.62
C PRO A 369 -7.63 12.17 18.62
N VAL A 370 -6.87 11.07 18.63
CA VAL A 370 -7.05 9.96 19.57
C VAL A 370 -5.73 9.49 20.16
N LYS A 371 -5.79 8.71 21.25
CA LYS A 371 -4.58 8.18 21.88
C LYS A 371 -3.99 7.04 21.06
N LEU A 372 -2.68 7.04 20.86
CA LEU A 372 -1.96 5.98 20.15
C LEU A 372 -2.33 4.60 20.69
N GLY A 373 -2.37 4.43 22.01
CA GLY A 373 -2.72 3.16 22.64
C GLY A 373 -4.12 2.65 22.29
N SER A 374 -5.04 3.52 21.89
CA SER A 374 -6.38 3.13 21.44
C SER A 374 -6.38 2.51 20.04
N LEU A 375 -5.32 2.72 19.25
CA LEU A 375 -5.22 2.27 17.86
C LEU A 375 -4.55 0.89 17.72
N LEU A 376 -3.96 0.37 18.80
CA LEU A 376 -3.14 -0.84 18.72
C LEU A 376 -3.94 -2.15 18.62
N ASP A 377 -5.22 -2.13 18.98
CA ASP A 377 -6.10 -3.31 19.04
C ASP A 377 -7.21 -3.22 18.00
N THR A 378 -7.25 -4.16 17.04
CA THR A 378 -8.32 -4.22 16.01
C THR A 378 -9.62 -4.80 16.54
N MET A 379 -9.63 -5.34 17.77
CA MET A 379 -10.72 -6.09 18.39
C MET A 379 -11.35 -5.36 19.60
N GLY A 380 -11.51 -4.06 19.48
CA GLY A 380 -12.08 -3.21 20.53
C GLY A 380 -11.37 -1.87 20.72
N GLY A 381 -10.27 -1.62 20.00
CA GLY A 381 -9.60 -0.33 19.97
C GLY A 381 -10.53 0.79 19.50
N LEU A 382 -10.08 2.03 19.70
CA LEU A 382 -10.81 3.24 19.37
C LEU A 382 -12.23 3.24 19.97
N ASN A 383 -12.32 2.92 21.27
CA ASN A 383 -13.60 2.78 21.99
C ASN A 383 -14.59 1.80 21.33
N GLY A 384 -14.09 0.72 20.72
CA GLY A 384 -14.89 -0.29 20.03
C GLY A 384 -15.19 0.01 18.57
N ALA A 385 -14.74 1.15 18.03
CA ALA A 385 -14.89 1.46 16.62
C ALA A 385 -14.01 0.56 15.73
N PHE A 386 -12.87 0.10 16.25
CA PHE A 386 -12.13 -0.99 15.62
C PHE A 386 -12.75 -2.32 16.03
N CYS A 387 -13.35 -3.00 15.05
CA CYS A 387 -13.82 -4.36 15.22
C CYS A 387 -13.67 -5.16 13.91
N TYR A 388 -12.42 -5.48 13.56
CA TYR A 388 -12.11 -6.15 12.30
C TYR A 388 -10.95 -7.14 12.43
N ILE A 389 -10.98 -8.14 11.54
CA ILE A 389 -9.95 -9.15 11.32
C ILE A 389 -9.60 -9.22 9.83
N TYR A 390 -8.46 -9.85 9.53
CA TYR A 390 -8.04 -10.16 8.16
C TYR A 390 -8.28 -11.65 7.85
N VAL A 391 -8.81 -11.92 6.67
CA VAL A 391 -9.08 -13.28 6.17
C VAL A 391 -8.64 -13.50 4.74
#